data_AF-Q1MQ76-F1
#
_entry.id   AF-Q1MQ76-F1
#
_cell.length_a   1.000
_cell.length_b   1.000
_cell.length_c   1.000
_cell.angle_alpha   90.00
_cell.angle_beta   90.00
_cell.angle_gamma   90.00
#
_symmetry.space_group_name_H-M   'P 1'
#
loop_
_entity.id
_entity.type
_entity.pdbx_description
1 polymer ?
#
loop_
_entity_poly.entity_id
_entity_poly.type
_entity_poly.pdbx_seq_one_letter_code
_entity_poly.pdbx_strand_id
1 'polypeptide(L)'
;MFKEKITTMSQALNVLRVLDDNTSLGKLVCSGIQQLIKLAEPMDKTIPKNCPFKQHFFHTLNNLPLCDEGHWLELFEDLAYFFKQYYTSFPDSYIPIECQQVMKYFESCGEWTPQDGKLISIGYWATS
;
A
#
# COMPACT_ATOMS: atom_id res chain seq x y z
N MET A 1 12.15 -2.38 9.25
CA MET A 1 10.80 -2.62 9.80
C MET A 1 9.92 -1.41 9.48
N PHE A 2 8.59 -1.52 9.41
CA PHE A 2 7.66 -0.40 9.18
C PHE A 2 7.76 0.61 10.32
N LYS A 3 7.84 0.15 11.58
CA LYS A 3 7.99 1.02 12.76
C LYS A 3 9.22 1.91 12.68
N GLU A 4 10.34 1.37 12.19
CA GLU A 4 11.59 2.13 11.98
C GLU A 4 11.53 3.11 10.82
N LYS A 5 10.54 2.95 9.92
CA LYS A 5 10.37 3.75 8.71
C LYS A 5 9.20 4.73 8.80
N ILE A 6 8.60 4.91 9.98
CA ILE A 6 7.51 5.88 10.21
C ILE A 6 7.92 7.29 9.75
N THR A 7 9.13 7.73 10.10
CA THR A 7 9.65 9.04 9.66
C THR A 7 9.71 9.14 8.14
N THR A 8 10.24 8.13 7.46
CA THR A 8 10.31 8.07 5.99
C THR A 8 8.94 8.13 5.36
N MET A 9 7.98 7.31 5.84
CA MET A 9 6.60 7.32 5.33
C MET A 9 5.92 8.68 5.55
N SER A 10 6.18 9.31 6.70
CA SER A 10 5.59 10.63 7.03
C SER A 10 6.16 11.74 6.14
N GLN A 11 7.46 11.72 5.88
CA GLN A 11 8.11 12.66 4.96
C GLN A 11 7.61 12.49 3.52
N ALA A 12 7.55 11.24 3.05
CA ALA A 12 7.04 10.91 1.72
C ALA A 12 5.56 11.31 1.56
N LEU A 13 4.72 11.06 2.56
CA LEU A 13 3.32 11.49 2.56
C LEU A 13 3.18 13.02 2.40
N ASN A 14 4.06 13.80 3.02
CA ASN A 14 4.05 15.25 2.84
C ASN A 14 4.45 15.66 1.42
N VAL A 15 5.44 15.00 0.83
CA VAL A 15 5.83 15.23 -0.57
C VAL A 15 4.65 14.89 -1.51
N LEU A 16 4.05 13.72 -1.36
CA LEU A 16 2.91 13.26 -2.17
C LEU A 16 1.71 14.23 -2.10
N ARG A 17 1.43 14.79 -0.92
CA ARG A 17 0.38 15.81 -0.75
C ARG A 17 0.67 17.12 -1.48
N VAL A 18 1.94 17.47 -1.68
CA VAL A 18 2.36 18.67 -2.41
C VAL A 18 2.35 18.44 -3.92
N LEU A 19 2.61 17.21 -4.37
CA LEU A 19 2.60 16.85 -5.79
C LEU A 19 1.20 16.91 -6.43
N ASP A 20 0.15 17.14 -5.64
CA ASP A 20 -1.24 17.39 -6.03
C ASP A 20 -1.74 16.49 -7.17
N ASP A 21 -1.79 15.18 -6.91
CA ASP A 21 -2.60 14.31 -7.75
C ASP A 21 -4.05 14.28 -7.21
N ASN A 22 -4.85 15.24 -7.68
CA ASN A 22 -6.28 15.35 -7.34
C ASN A 22 -7.13 14.14 -7.80
N THR A 23 -6.50 13.13 -8.42
CA THR A 23 -7.16 11.88 -8.77
C THR A 23 -7.65 11.10 -7.55
N SER A 24 -8.58 10.19 -7.81
CA SER A 24 -9.06 9.23 -6.83
C SER A 24 -7.92 8.33 -6.33
N LEU A 25 -6.94 8.01 -7.17
CA LEU A 25 -5.81 7.13 -6.83
C LEU A 25 -4.84 7.83 -5.87
N GLY A 26 -4.44 9.07 -6.16
CA GLY A 26 -3.56 9.84 -5.27
C GLY A 26 -4.14 10.02 -3.86
N LYS A 27 -5.45 10.24 -3.76
CA LYS A 27 -6.17 10.30 -2.48
C LYS A 27 -6.12 8.97 -1.73
N LEU A 28 -6.37 7.85 -2.41
CA LEU A 28 -6.31 6.50 -1.82
C LEU A 28 -4.91 6.18 -1.30
N VAL A 29 -3.87 6.48 -2.09
CA VAL A 29 -2.47 6.29 -1.69
C VAL A 29 -2.14 7.12 -0.46
N CYS A 30 -2.47 8.41 -0.45
CA CYS A 30 -2.21 9.27 0.70
C CYS A 30 -2.94 8.79 1.97
N SER A 31 -4.22 8.43 1.87
CA SER A 31 -4.96 7.86 3.00
C SER A 31 -4.40 6.51 3.45
N GLY A 32 -3.98 5.68 2.50
CA GLY A 32 -3.38 4.38 2.76
C GLY A 32 -2.06 4.50 3.51
N ILE A 33 -1.14 5.37 3.06
CA ILE A 33 0.14 5.61 3.76
C ILE A 33 -0.11 6.15 5.17
N GLN A 34 -1.04 7.08 5.33
CA GLN A 34 -1.41 7.60 6.65
C GLN A 34 -1.92 6.48 7.58
N GLN A 35 -2.72 5.55 7.06
CA GLN A 35 -3.21 4.43 7.83
C GLN A 35 -2.12 3.38 8.10
N LEU A 36 -1.24 3.13 7.15
CA LEU A 36 -0.09 2.25 7.29
C LEU A 36 0.86 2.72 8.40
N ILE A 37 1.06 4.03 8.55
CA ILE A 37 1.84 4.61 9.66
C ILE A 37 1.22 4.23 11.02
N LYS A 38 -0.11 4.34 11.16
CA LYS A 38 -0.81 3.95 12.40
C LYS A 38 -0.74 2.44 12.66
N LEU A 39 -0.70 1.65 11.59
CA LEU A 39 -0.60 0.19 11.63
C LEU A 39 0.86 -0.32 11.57
N ALA A 40 1.87 0.54 11.73
CA ALA A 40 3.27 0.13 11.50
C ALA A 40 3.71 -1.06 12.38
N GLU A 41 3.29 -1.09 13.65
CA GLU A 41 3.61 -2.17 14.57
C GLU A 41 2.94 -3.52 14.21
N PRO A 42 1.61 -3.59 13.99
CA PRO A 42 1.02 -4.85 13.53
C PRO A 42 1.51 -5.27 12.14
N MET A 43 1.84 -4.32 11.26
CA MET A 43 2.38 -4.62 9.93
C MET A 43 3.74 -5.30 9.99
N ASP A 44 4.56 -4.97 10.99
CA ASP A 44 5.85 -5.64 11.19
C ASP A 44 5.72 -7.10 11.65
N LYS A 45 4.59 -7.48 12.24
CA LYS A 45 4.26 -8.88 12.58
C LYS A 45 3.68 -9.65 11.39
N THR A 46 3.10 -8.92 10.44
CA THR A 46 2.35 -9.49 9.30
C THR A 46 3.23 -9.64 8.07
N ILE A 47 4.01 -8.61 7.74
CA ILE A 47 4.78 -8.53 6.50
C ILE A 47 6.22 -8.96 6.78
N PRO A 48 6.71 -10.06 6.16
CA PRO A 48 8.08 -10.50 6.34
C PRO A 48 9.11 -9.42 5.98
N LYS A 49 10.26 -9.45 6.65
CA LYS A 49 11.36 -8.50 6.41
C LYS A 49 11.82 -8.49 4.95
N ASN A 50 11.83 -9.64 4.29
CA ASN A 50 12.30 -9.82 2.91
C ASN A 50 11.16 -9.79 1.88
N CYS A 51 9.98 -9.27 2.24
CA CYS A 51 8.86 -9.12 1.31
C CYS A 51 9.25 -8.20 0.13
N PRO A 52 9.15 -8.64 -1.13
CA PRO A 52 9.48 -7.82 -2.30
C PRO A 52 8.67 -6.52 -2.37
N PHE A 53 7.36 -6.58 -2.13
CA PHE A 53 6.49 -5.39 -2.07
C PHE A 53 6.94 -4.39 -1.00
N LYS A 54 7.42 -4.87 0.16
CA LYS A 54 7.97 -3.99 1.20
C LYS A 54 9.24 -3.28 0.73
N GLN A 55 10.12 -3.98 0.01
CA GLN A 55 11.35 -3.39 -0.53
C GLN A 55 11.04 -2.37 -1.62
N HIS A 56 10.15 -2.74 -2.54
CA HIS A 56 9.66 -1.89 -3.61
C HIS A 56 9.01 -0.61 -3.07
N PHE A 57 8.05 -0.73 -2.16
CA PHE A 57 7.39 0.40 -1.51
C PHE A 57 8.38 1.41 -0.92
N PHE A 58 9.33 0.95 -0.10
CA PHE A 58 10.32 1.86 0.47
C PHE A 58 11.32 2.39 -0.56
N HIS A 59 11.61 1.65 -1.62
CA HIS A 59 12.40 2.18 -2.73
C HIS A 59 11.65 3.33 -3.40
N THR A 60 10.39 3.14 -3.78
CA THR A 60 9.55 4.17 -4.40
C THR A 60 9.42 5.40 -3.51
N LEU A 61 9.14 5.24 -2.20
CA LEU A 61 9.04 6.37 -1.26
C LEU A 61 10.33 7.20 -1.15
N ASN A 62 11.50 6.56 -1.21
CA ASN A 62 12.79 7.27 -1.07
C ASN A 62 13.20 8.02 -2.35
N ASN A 63 12.57 7.74 -3.49
CA ASN A 63 12.89 8.35 -4.78
C ASN A 63 11.84 9.37 -5.24
N LEU A 64 10.93 9.80 -4.37
CA LEU A 64 9.97 10.85 -4.68
C LEU A 64 10.63 12.25 -4.79
N PRO A 65 10.12 13.15 -5.67
CA PRO A 65 9.15 12.86 -6.73
C PRO A 65 9.83 12.11 -7.88
N LEU A 66 9.22 11.01 -8.32
CA LEU A 66 9.64 10.35 -9.56
C LEU A 66 9.25 11.23 -10.76
N CYS A 67 10.03 11.22 -11.83
CA CYS A 67 9.80 12.06 -13.02
C CYS A 67 8.60 11.58 -13.87
N ASP A 68 7.97 10.47 -13.48
CA ASP A 68 6.89 9.77 -14.17
C ASP A 68 5.69 9.50 -13.24
N GLU A 69 4.48 9.54 -13.82
CA GLU A 69 3.18 9.42 -13.14
C GLU A 69 2.95 8.02 -12.51
N GLY A 70 3.81 7.04 -12.78
CA GLY A 70 3.65 5.64 -12.35
C GLY A 70 3.74 5.38 -10.86
N HIS A 71 4.33 6.31 -10.09
CA HIS A 71 4.56 6.14 -8.65
C HIS A 71 3.26 5.98 -7.84
N TRP A 72 2.16 6.59 -8.27
CA TRP A 72 0.87 6.40 -7.60
C TRP A 72 0.34 4.99 -7.72
N LEU A 73 0.49 4.38 -8.90
CA LEU A 73 0.05 3.01 -9.16
C LEU A 73 0.92 2.01 -8.37
N GLU A 74 2.23 2.19 -8.42
CA GLU A 74 3.20 1.39 -7.67
C GLU A 74 2.92 1.38 -6.16
N LEU A 75 2.77 2.57 -5.57
CA LEU A 75 2.48 2.70 -4.14
C LEU A 75 1.10 2.12 -3.80
N PHE A 76 0.13 2.27 -4.69
CA PHE A 76 -1.20 1.71 -4.51
C PHE A 76 -1.19 0.18 -4.48
N GLU A 77 -0.49 -0.45 -5.41
CA GLU A 77 -0.34 -1.91 -5.48
C GLU A 77 0.28 -2.46 -4.19
N ASP A 78 1.39 -1.86 -3.74
CA ASP A 78 2.04 -2.26 -2.49
C ASP A 78 1.10 -2.12 -1.27
N LEU A 79 0.34 -1.02 -1.19
CA LEU A 79 -0.64 -0.81 -0.12
C LEU A 79 -1.76 -1.85 -0.14
N ALA A 80 -2.30 -2.17 -1.31
CA ALA A 80 -3.33 -3.18 -1.46
C ALA A 80 -2.83 -4.54 -0.94
N TYR A 81 -1.61 -4.92 -1.32
CA TYR A 81 -0.97 -6.13 -0.79
C TYR A 81 -0.85 -6.08 0.74
N PHE A 82 -0.29 -5.02 1.32
CA PHE A 82 -0.10 -4.93 2.78
C PHE A 82 -1.41 -5.02 3.56
N PHE A 83 -2.47 -4.34 3.10
CA PHE A 83 -3.76 -4.36 3.78
C PHE A 83 -4.46 -5.71 3.67
N LYS A 84 -4.31 -6.41 2.55
CA LYS A 84 -4.82 -7.78 2.41
C LYS A 84 -4.10 -8.76 3.34
N GLN A 85 -2.77 -8.65 3.44
CA GLN A 85 -1.99 -9.48 4.37
C GLN A 85 -2.37 -9.19 5.83
N TYR A 86 -2.53 -7.90 6.19
CA TYR A 86 -2.99 -7.49 7.51
C TYR A 86 -4.38 -8.05 7.83
N TYR A 87 -5.34 -7.91 6.91
CA TYR A 87 -6.67 -8.47 7.08
C TYR A 87 -6.64 -10.00 7.28
N THR A 88 -5.86 -10.70 6.47
CA THR A 88 -5.75 -12.17 6.55
C THR A 88 -5.09 -12.63 7.84
N SER A 89 -4.14 -11.87 8.37
CA SER A 89 -3.44 -12.19 9.62
C SER A 89 -4.26 -11.86 10.88
N PHE A 90 -5.29 -11.03 10.75
CA PHE A 90 -6.14 -10.57 11.86
C PHE A 90 -7.62 -10.55 11.48
N PRO A 91 -8.25 -11.70 11.19
CA PRO A 91 -9.61 -11.76 10.64
C PRO A 91 -10.69 -11.19 11.58
N ASP A 92 -10.48 -11.28 12.90
CA ASP A 92 -11.41 -10.76 13.91
C ASP A 92 -11.15 -9.28 14.28
N SER A 93 -10.14 -8.65 13.68
CA SER A 93 -9.80 -7.26 13.98
C SER A 93 -10.61 -6.28 13.15
N TYR A 94 -10.91 -5.13 13.75
CA TYR A 94 -11.49 -4.01 13.03
C TYR A 94 -10.55 -3.56 11.92
N ILE A 95 -11.02 -3.62 10.66
CA ILE A 95 -10.29 -3.10 9.50
C ILE A 95 -10.61 -1.61 9.36
N PRO A 96 -9.62 -0.71 9.39
CA PRO A 96 -9.83 0.71 9.12
C PRO A 96 -10.46 0.94 7.75
N ILE A 97 -11.33 1.95 7.64
CA ILE A 97 -12.07 2.25 6.41
C ILE A 97 -11.12 2.56 5.25
N GLU A 98 -9.99 3.20 5.52
CA GLU A 98 -8.97 3.54 4.52
C GLU A 98 -8.35 2.28 3.91
N CYS A 99 -8.12 1.24 4.72
CA CYS A 99 -7.66 -0.07 4.23
C CYS A 99 -8.73 -0.74 3.37
N GLN A 100 -10.00 -0.70 3.82
CA GLN A 100 -11.12 -1.26 3.05
C GLN A 100 -11.30 -0.55 1.71
N GLN A 101 -11.14 0.77 1.66
CA GLN A 101 -11.27 1.55 0.43
C GLN A 101 -10.18 1.20 -0.59
N VAL A 102 -8.92 1.06 -0.15
CA VAL A 102 -7.83 0.62 -1.02
C VAL A 102 -8.10 -0.78 -1.56
N MET A 103 -8.45 -1.75 -0.69
CA MET A 103 -8.75 -3.11 -1.11
C MET A 103 -9.95 -3.17 -2.07
N LYS A 104 -11.05 -2.49 -1.72
CA LYS A 104 -12.26 -2.45 -2.56
C LYS A 104 -11.98 -1.82 -3.93
N TYR A 105 -11.19 -0.75 -3.98
CA TYR A 105 -10.82 -0.14 -5.26
C TYR A 105 -9.99 -1.10 -6.10
N PHE A 106 -8.98 -1.74 -5.50
CA PHE A 106 -8.13 -2.73 -6.16
C PHE A 106 -8.96 -3.89 -6.74
N GLU A 107 -9.95 -4.38 -5.98
CA GLU A 107 -10.81 -5.50 -6.38
C GLU A 107 -11.88 -5.14 -7.43
N SER A 108 -12.25 -3.86 -7.57
CA SER A 108 -13.41 -3.45 -8.38
C SER A 108 -13.12 -2.53 -9.56
N CYS A 109 -11.91 -1.98 -9.68
CA CYS A 109 -11.56 -1.06 -10.77
C CYS A 109 -11.37 -1.74 -12.14
N GLY A 110 -11.22 -3.07 -12.17
CA GLY A 110 -11.04 -3.85 -13.41
C GLY A 110 -9.59 -3.94 -13.93
N GLU A 111 -8.63 -3.22 -13.31
CA GLU A 111 -7.22 -3.25 -13.71
C GLU A 111 -6.48 -4.52 -13.26
N TRP A 112 -6.91 -5.11 -12.15
CA TRP A 112 -6.33 -6.32 -11.58
C TRP A 112 -7.39 -7.40 -11.48
N THR A 113 -7.04 -8.60 -11.92
CA THR A 113 -7.91 -9.78 -11.81
C THR A 113 -7.10 -10.98 -11.33
N PRO A 114 -7.71 -11.95 -10.64
CA PRO A 114 -6.98 -13.13 -10.18
C PRO A 114 -6.32 -13.95 -11.29
N GLN A 115 -6.77 -13.78 -12.55
CA GLN A 115 -6.29 -14.53 -13.71
C GLN A 115 -5.34 -13.74 -14.63
N ASP A 116 -5.00 -12.48 -14.31
CA ASP A 116 -4.16 -11.65 -15.19
C ASP A 116 -2.66 -12.01 -15.16
N GLY A 117 -2.24 -12.87 -14.23
CA GLY A 117 -0.85 -13.30 -14.08
C GLY A 117 0.12 -12.21 -13.58
N LYS A 118 -0.38 -11.02 -13.18
CA LYS A 118 0.45 -9.96 -12.59
C LYS A 118 0.94 -10.39 -11.20
N LEU A 119 2.17 -10.00 -10.86
CA LEU A 119 2.78 -10.36 -9.55
C LEU A 119 1.94 -9.86 -8.37
N ILE A 120 1.39 -8.64 -8.49
CA ILE A 120 0.51 -8.08 -7.46
C ILE A 120 -0.76 -8.91 -7.29
N SER A 121 -1.40 -9.31 -8.39
CA SER A 121 -2.60 -10.15 -8.39
C SER A 121 -2.33 -11.51 -7.74
N ILE A 122 -1.24 -12.17 -8.13
CA ILE A 122 -0.82 -13.45 -7.51
C ILE A 122 -0.62 -13.26 -6.01
N GLY A 123 0.10 -12.23 -5.58
CA GLY A 123 0.36 -11.96 -4.17
C GLY A 123 -0.90 -11.60 -3.36
N TYR A 124 -1.80 -10.82 -3.94
CA TYR A 124 -3.03 -10.35 -3.30
C TYR A 124 -4.03 -11.49 -3.08
N TRP A 125 -4.25 -12.33 -4.09
CA TRP A 125 -5.24 -13.42 -4.02
C TRP A 125 -4.68 -14.75 -3.49
N ALA A 126 -3.35 -14.92 -3.38
CA ALA A 126 -2.74 -16.16 -2.87
C ALA A 126 -3.15 -16.55 -1.43
N THR A 127 -3.70 -15.63 -0.65
CA THR A 127 -4.08 -15.86 0.75
C THR A 127 -5.59 -16.03 0.96
N SER A 128 -6.36 -16.27 -0.11
CA SER A 128 -7.82 -16.47 -0.08
C SER A 128 -8.21 -17.93 -0.20
#